data_AF-A0A957G0N9-F1
#
_entry.id   AF-A0A957G0N9-F1
#
_cell.length_a   1.000
_cell.length_b   1.000
_cell.length_c   1.000
_cell.angle_alpha   90.00
_cell.angle_beta   90.00
_cell.angle_gamma   90.00
#
_symmetry.space_group_name_H-M   'P 1'
#
loop_
_entity.id
_entity.type
_entity.pdbx_description
1 polymer ?
#
loop_
_entity_poly.entity_id
_entity_poly.type
_entity_poly.pdbx_seq_one_letter_code
_entity_poly.pdbx_strand_id
1 'polypeptide(L)'
;MMNVRQMVALARKEFFHILRDPGTLLLVTLGPVFLMLTFIYMLTSEVKNAPVGIIDRAENEASAELIRRIDDDPVARVKAYYDAPEATDDAFLRGDIVAVVDIPADYGQFSLTGAVPTVDIIIDGMEPTSAEAVLEAIYAIADEHTREMATALLSQLGQSPDLLQLPIQVETETLFNPDLRSVVDFYPGLMGMMLTLPALALALSLAREAENGTLEQLVASPVNKRALLIGKMLPYLVFGMLDVIILLIVGRLAYDVPFRGSLPEYLLVALLFNMANLGVALLIAVLVRSQQVAMIVAILVFFVPPFFLSGLFFPADAMPFLVQLEMASFPSVHYVALAKAMFLQGTHIRDLLFNFIILTILAFELLEVAAFIFRKKIILTWPWRRQRVALSPDGAQGRASS
;
A
#
# COMPACT_ATOMS: atom_id res chain seq x y z
N MET A 1 -33.28 20.95 17.67
CA MET A 1 -32.17 21.60 16.93
C MET A 1 -30.84 21.06 17.44
N MET A 2 -29.83 20.96 16.57
CA MET A 2 -28.49 20.48 16.92
C MET A 2 -27.80 21.51 17.82
N ASN A 3 -27.58 21.21 19.09
CA ASN A 3 -26.94 22.16 20.01
C ASN A 3 -25.42 22.05 19.83
N VAL A 4 -24.84 22.90 18.97
CA VAL A 4 -23.41 22.91 18.60
C VAL A 4 -22.51 22.92 19.85
N ARG A 5 -22.92 23.60 20.92
CA ARG A 5 -22.20 23.65 22.19
C ARG A 5 -22.02 22.26 22.83
N GLN A 6 -23.03 21.39 22.74
CA GLN A 6 -22.95 20.02 23.25
C GLN A 6 -22.01 19.15 22.40
N MET A 7 -22.06 19.30 21.07
CA MET A 7 -21.18 18.59 20.15
C MET A 7 -19.71 18.94 20.39
N VAL A 8 -19.39 20.23 20.52
CA VAL A 8 -18.02 20.70 20.80
C VAL A 8 -17.55 20.24 22.18
N ALA A 9 -18.41 20.24 23.19
CA ALA A 9 -18.06 19.75 24.52
C ALA A 9 -17.70 18.24 24.50
N LEU A 10 -18.46 17.44 23.76
CA LEU A 10 -18.19 16.02 23.59
C LEU A 10 -16.90 15.78 22.81
N ALA A 11 -16.70 16.50 21.70
CA ALA A 11 -15.47 16.41 20.92
C ALA A 11 -14.24 16.78 21.77
N ARG A 12 -14.34 17.84 22.57
CA ARG A 12 -13.26 18.23 23.49
C ARG A 12 -12.96 17.14 24.52
N LYS A 13 -13.99 16.53 25.12
CA LYS A 13 -13.83 15.42 26.07
C LYS A 13 -13.09 14.25 25.41
N GLU A 14 -13.54 13.83 24.23
CA GLU A 14 -12.97 12.69 23.52
C GLU A 14 -11.55 12.96 23.01
N PHE A 15 -11.26 14.19 22.57
CA PHE A 15 -9.91 14.61 22.22
C PHE A 15 -8.92 14.46 23.39
N PHE A 16 -9.30 14.91 24.59
CA PHE A 16 -8.47 14.70 25.79
C PHE A 16 -8.40 13.24 26.23
N HIS A 17 -9.42 12.44 25.94
CA HIS A 17 -9.38 11.00 26.20
C HIS A 17 -8.30 10.34 25.32
N ILE A 18 -8.27 10.65 24.01
CA ILE A 18 -7.23 10.15 23.09
C ILE A 18 -5.84 10.56 23.57
N LEU A 19 -5.63 11.83 23.91
CA LEU A 19 -4.32 12.32 24.37
C LEU A 19 -3.83 11.68 25.69
N ARG A 20 -4.75 11.24 26.55
CA ARG A 20 -4.42 10.69 27.88
C ARG A 20 -4.35 9.16 27.90
N ASP A 21 -5.03 8.50 26.98
CA ASP A 21 -4.96 7.04 26.83
C ASP A 21 -3.78 6.67 25.91
N PRO A 22 -2.66 6.16 26.45
CA PRO A 22 -1.47 5.87 25.66
C PRO A 22 -1.75 4.82 24.58
N GLY A 23 -2.68 3.88 24.81
CA GLY A 23 -3.04 2.87 23.81
C GLY A 23 -3.75 3.50 22.60
N THR A 24 -4.70 4.40 22.84
CA THR A 24 -5.40 5.10 21.76
C THR A 24 -4.50 6.10 21.05
N LEU A 25 -3.67 6.86 21.78
CA LEU A 25 -2.70 7.79 21.18
C LEU A 25 -1.66 7.06 20.33
N LEU A 26 -1.15 5.92 20.82
CA LEU A 26 -0.25 5.07 20.06
C LEU A 26 -0.92 4.63 18.76
N LEU A 27 -2.15 4.09 18.83
CA LEU A 27 -2.86 3.59 17.66
C LEU A 27 -3.18 4.68 16.64
N VAL A 28 -3.56 5.88 17.10
CA VAL A 28 -4.09 6.96 16.27
C VAL A 28 -2.99 7.88 15.72
N THR A 29 -1.76 7.84 16.23
CA THR A 29 -0.70 8.77 15.77
C THR A 29 0.64 8.09 15.58
N LEU A 30 1.14 7.36 16.59
CA LEU A 30 2.47 6.73 16.47
C LEU A 30 2.44 5.47 15.59
N GLY A 31 1.32 4.74 15.60
CA GLY A 31 1.05 3.54 14.80
C GLY A 31 1.15 3.80 13.30
N PRO A 32 0.46 4.81 12.74
CA PRO A 32 0.62 5.24 11.35
C PRO A 32 2.07 5.44 10.95
N VAL A 33 2.84 6.18 11.76
CA VAL A 33 4.25 6.46 11.46
C VAL A 33 5.10 5.20 11.56
N PHE A 34 4.96 4.43 12.64
CA PHE A 34 5.74 3.21 12.87
C PHE A 34 5.48 2.17 11.77
N LEU A 35 4.22 1.93 11.42
CA LEU A 35 3.86 1.00 10.36
C LEU A 35 4.33 1.51 8.99
N MET A 36 4.19 2.80 8.70
CA MET A 36 4.73 3.38 7.46
C MET A 36 6.23 3.13 7.33
N LEU A 37 7.02 3.46 8.36
CA LEU A 37 8.46 3.22 8.38
C LEU A 37 8.80 1.74 8.19
N THR A 38 8.06 0.86 8.85
CA THR A 38 8.25 -0.60 8.75
C THR A 38 7.95 -1.12 7.33
N PHE A 39 6.82 -0.72 6.74
CA PHE A 39 6.44 -1.14 5.40
C PHE A 39 7.43 -0.63 4.35
N ILE A 40 7.85 0.62 4.43
CA ILE A 40 8.82 1.17 3.48
C ILE A 40 10.16 0.44 3.61
N TYR A 41 10.64 0.21 4.84
CA TYR A 41 11.87 -0.55 5.07
C TYR A 41 11.81 -1.95 4.44
N MET A 42 10.66 -2.62 4.58
CA MET A 42 10.44 -3.94 3.94
C MET A 42 10.46 -3.85 2.42
N LEU A 43 9.83 -2.83 1.82
CA LEU A 43 9.77 -2.64 0.37
C LEU A 43 11.09 -2.16 -0.25
N THR A 44 11.96 -1.50 0.52
CA THR A 44 13.29 -1.06 0.08
C THR A 44 14.37 -2.13 0.18
N SER A 45 14.04 -3.33 0.66
CA SER A 45 15.03 -4.41 0.76
C SER A 45 15.35 -4.92 -0.65
N GLU A 46 16.32 -4.27 -1.29
CA GLU A 46 16.85 -4.62 -2.61
C GLU A 46 17.55 -5.99 -2.58
N VAL A 47 17.45 -6.72 -3.68
CA VAL A 47 18.24 -7.93 -3.93
C VAL A 47 19.69 -7.52 -4.13
N LYS A 48 20.61 -8.10 -3.35
CA LYS A 48 22.04 -7.80 -3.44
C LYS A 48 22.85 -9.09 -3.48
N ASN A 49 23.91 -9.10 -4.28
CA ASN A 49 24.83 -10.23 -4.43
C ASN A 49 24.11 -11.56 -4.77
N ALA A 50 23.13 -11.52 -5.66
CA ALA A 50 22.49 -12.72 -6.16
C ALA A 50 23.55 -13.60 -6.86
N PRO A 51 23.68 -14.88 -6.48
CA PRO A 51 24.72 -15.74 -7.04
C PRO A 51 24.40 -16.10 -8.49
N VAL A 52 25.32 -15.77 -9.39
CA VAL A 52 25.21 -16.02 -10.84
C VAL A 52 26.30 -17.01 -11.25
N GLY A 53 25.91 -17.99 -12.07
CA GLY A 53 26.81 -18.90 -12.77
C GLY A 53 27.19 -18.35 -14.15
N ILE A 54 28.40 -18.65 -14.61
CA ILE A 54 28.88 -18.24 -15.93
C ILE A 54 29.25 -19.47 -16.75
N ILE A 55 28.79 -19.52 -18.00
CA ILE A 55 29.30 -20.42 -19.04
C ILE A 55 29.97 -19.53 -20.10
N ASP A 56 31.30 -19.54 -20.15
CA ASP A 56 32.05 -18.76 -21.13
C ASP A 56 32.58 -19.68 -22.24
N ARG A 57 31.93 -19.66 -23.41
CA ARG A 57 32.40 -20.40 -24.60
C ARG A 57 33.30 -19.56 -25.52
N ALA A 58 33.39 -18.25 -25.28
CA ALA A 58 34.13 -17.32 -26.12
C ALA A 58 35.60 -17.22 -25.70
N GLU A 59 35.86 -17.36 -24.40
CA GLU A 59 37.18 -17.36 -23.76
C GLU A 59 38.09 -16.23 -24.28
N ASN A 60 37.56 -15.00 -24.35
CA ASN A 60 38.26 -13.86 -24.92
C ASN A 60 38.16 -12.60 -24.02
N GLU A 61 38.86 -11.53 -24.42
CA GLU A 61 38.90 -10.28 -23.63
C GLU A 61 37.51 -9.64 -23.48
N ALA A 62 36.64 -9.79 -24.50
CA ALA A 62 35.29 -9.25 -24.45
C ALA A 62 34.38 -10.01 -23.48
N SER A 63 34.46 -11.35 -23.43
CA SER A 63 33.72 -12.16 -22.46
C SER A 63 34.23 -11.91 -21.04
N ALA A 64 35.54 -11.82 -20.85
CA ALA A 64 36.15 -11.51 -19.55
C ALA A 64 35.70 -10.14 -19.00
N GLU A 65 35.58 -9.13 -19.87
CA GLU A 65 35.09 -7.80 -19.47
C GLU A 65 33.60 -7.82 -19.10
N LEU A 66 32.75 -8.53 -19.85
CA LEU A 66 31.34 -8.70 -19.50
C LEU A 66 31.19 -9.36 -18.12
N ILE A 67 31.92 -10.46 -17.88
CA ILE A 67 31.89 -11.20 -16.62
C ILE A 67 32.33 -10.30 -15.45
N ARG A 68 33.36 -9.48 -15.65
CA ARG A 68 33.83 -8.53 -14.64
C ARG A 68 32.77 -7.50 -14.29
N ARG A 69 32.07 -6.95 -15.29
CA ARG A 69 30.97 -6.00 -15.05
C ARG A 69 29.80 -6.65 -14.28
N ILE A 70 29.50 -7.92 -14.58
CA ILE A 70 28.48 -8.68 -13.84
C ILE A 70 28.91 -8.93 -12.38
N ASP A 71 30.20 -9.20 -12.11
CA ASP A 71 30.69 -9.41 -10.74
C ASP A 71 30.85 -8.12 -9.93
N ASP A 72 31.09 -6.99 -10.61
CA ASP A 72 31.19 -5.66 -10.01
C ASP A 72 29.81 -5.03 -9.69
N ASP A 73 28.71 -5.62 -10.19
CA ASP A 73 27.34 -5.12 -10.00
C ASP A 73 26.81 -5.38 -8.57
N PRO A 74 26.04 -4.46 -7.96
CA PRO A 74 25.50 -4.67 -6.62
C PRO A 74 24.40 -5.75 -6.52
N VAL A 75 23.72 -6.06 -7.62
CA VAL A 75 22.60 -7.01 -7.69
C VAL A 75 23.11 -8.41 -8.02
N ALA A 76 23.98 -8.56 -9.02
CA ALA A 76 24.53 -9.83 -9.45
C ALA A 76 25.94 -10.09 -8.89
N ARG A 77 26.30 -11.35 -8.64
CA ARG A 77 27.67 -11.71 -8.24
C ARG A 77 28.07 -13.05 -8.83
N VAL A 78 29.24 -13.11 -9.46
CA VAL A 78 29.72 -14.35 -10.08
C VAL A 78 30.20 -15.31 -9.00
N LYS A 79 29.55 -16.47 -8.90
CA LYS A 79 29.85 -17.49 -7.88
C LYS A 79 30.61 -18.68 -8.44
N ALA A 80 30.32 -19.09 -9.66
CA ALA A 80 30.88 -20.31 -10.25
C ALA A 80 30.91 -20.24 -11.79
N TYR A 81 31.84 -21.01 -12.36
CA TYR A 81 31.97 -21.23 -13.79
C TYR A 81 31.55 -22.66 -14.12
N TYR A 82 30.89 -22.84 -15.25
CA TYR A 82 30.37 -24.12 -15.73
C TYR A 82 30.73 -24.32 -17.20
N ASP A 83 30.98 -25.57 -17.57
CA ASP A 83 31.35 -25.92 -18.95
C ASP A 83 30.11 -26.07 -19.87
N ALA A 84 28.95 -26.42 -19.30
CA ALA A 84 27.73 -26.71 -20.05
C ALA A 84 26.46 -26.40 -19.23
N PRO A 85 25.33 -26.09 -19.89
CA PRO A 85 24.05 -25.83 -19.20
C PRO A 85 23.62 -26.96 -18.28
N GLU A 86 23.81 -28.22 -18.66
CA GLU A 86 23.44 -29.39 -17.86
C GLU A 86 24.24 -29.49 -16.54
N ALA A 87 25.43 -28.89 -16.49
CA ALA A 87 26.24 -28.83 -15.27
C ALA A 87 25.68 -27.84 -14.23
N THR A 88 24.70 -27.02 -14.62
CA THR A 88 24.10 -25.98 -13.76
C THR A 88 22.85 -26.45 -13.02
N ASP A 89 22.17 -27.51 -13.50
CA ASP A 89 20.91 -28.03 -12.94
C ASP A 89 21.04 -28.32 -11.43
N ASP A 90 22.13 -28.99 -11.06
CA ASP A 90 22.44 -29.37 -9.69
C ASP A 90 22.66 -28.16 -8.77
N ALA A 91 23.21 -27.06 -9.32
CA ALA A 91 23.45 -25.82 -8.59
C ALA A 91 22.15 -25.01 -8.43
N PHE A 92 21.28 -24.99 -9.44
CA PHE A 92 19.93 -24.44 -9.31
C PHE A 92 19.11 -25.21 -8.26
N LEU A 93 19.12 -26.55 -8.30
CA LEU A 93 18.39 -27.40 -7.35
C LEU A 93 18.86 -27.23 -5.91
N ARG A 94 20.14 -26.91 -5.69
CA ARG A 94 20.69 -26.62 -4.35
C ARG A 94 20.49 -25.16 -3.91
N GLY A 95 19.96 -24.29 -4.77
CA GLY A 95 19.87 -22.85 -4.53
C GLY A 95 21.23 -22.17 -4.47
N ASP A 96 22.25 -22.78 -5.08
CA ASP A 96 23.60 -22.24 -5.11
C ASP A 96 23.72 -21.05 -6.06
N ILE A 97 22.94 -21.03 -7.13
CA ILE A 97 22.86 -19.95 -8.12
C ILE A 97 21.39 -19.63 -8.41
N VAL A 98 21.11 -18.37 -8.74
CA VAL A 98 19.78 -17.87 -9.11
C VAL A 98 19.69 -17.64 -10.62
N ALA A 99 20.81 -17.36 -11.29
CA ALA A 99 20.89 -17.23 -12.75
C ALA A 99 22.16 -17.85 -13.31
N VAL A 100 22.14 -18.17 -14.60
CA VAL A 100 23.29 -18.56 -15.41
C VAL A 100 23.33 -17.69 -16.66
N VAL A 101 24.51 -17.17 -16.99
CA VAL A 101 24.77 -16.43 -18.22
C VAL A 101 25.59 -17.32 -19.15
N ASP A 102 25.03 -17.71 -20.30
CA ASP A 102 25.69 -18.48 -21.35
C ASP A 102 26.17 -17.53 -22.45
N ILE A 103 27.49 -17.34 -22.50
CA ILE A 103 28.17 -16.46 -23.44
C ILE A 103 28.59 -17.31 -24.65
N PRO A 104 28.07 -17.03 -25.86
CA PRO A 104 28.32 -17.85 -27.03
C PRO A 104 29.75 -17.66 -27.58
N ALA A 105 30.26 -18.64 -28.34
CA ALA A 105 31.64 -18.63 -28.81
C ALA A 105 31.98 -17.50 -29.81
N ASP A 106 30.97 -16.91 -30.45
CA ASP A 106 31.07 -15.77 -31.36
C ASP A 106 30.97 -14.41 -30.64
N TYR A 107 30.80 -14.41 -29.31
CA TYR A 107 30.82 -13.19 -28.51
C TYR A 107 32.16 -12.45 -28.68
N GLY A 108 32.12 -11.14 -28.92
CA GLY A 108 33.34 -10.37 -29.24
C GLY A 108 33.72 -10.35 -30.71
N GLN A 109 33.20 -11.26 -31.54
CA GLN A 109 33.54 -11.37 -32.96
C GLN A 109 32.47 -10.71 -33.83
N PHE A 110 32.47 -9.38 -33.89
CA PHE A 110 31.56 -8.65 -34.77
C PHE A 110 31.90 -8.94 -36.25
N SER A 111 31.03 -9.70 -36.91
CA SER A 111 31.16 -9.97 -38.34
C SER A 111 30.62 -8.80 -39.17
N LEU A 112 31.26 -8.53 -40.32
CA LEU A 112 30.82 -7.56 -41.34
C LEU A 112 29.40 -7.85 -41.89
N THR A 113 28.81 -9.00 -41.55
CA THR A 113 27.42 -9.38 -41.86
C THR A 113 26.38 -8.78 -40.92
N GLY A 114 26.79 -8.06 -39.86
CA GLY A 114 25.86 -7.37 -38.94
C GLY A 114 25.13 -8.30 -37.95
N ALA A 115 25.60 -9.54 -37.77
CA ALA A 115 25.05 -10.43 -36.76
C ALA A 115 25.50 -9.98 -35.36
N VAL A 116 24.53 -9.73 -34.47
CA VAL A 116 24.77 -9.39 -33.07
C VAL A 116 24.74 -10.70 -32.27
N PRO A 117 25.80 -11.04 -31.51
CA PRO A 117 25.82 -12.27 -30.71
C PRO A 117 24.74 -12.22 -29.63
N THR A 118 24.06 -13.35 -29.41
CA THR A 118 22.98 -13.48 -28.41
C THR A 118 23.52 -14.10 -27.14
N VAL A 119 23.49 -13.36 -26.04
CA VAL A 119 23.79 -13.89 -24.70
C VAL A 119 22.52 -14.50 -24.12
N ASP A 120 22.58 -15.77 -23.74
CA ASP A 120 21.43 -16.47 -23.15
C ASP A 120 21.49 -16.36 -21.63
N ILE A 121 20.36 -16.02 -21.01
CA ILE A 121 20.22 -15.92 -19.55
C ILE A 121 19.19 -16.95 -19.10
N ILE A 122 19.61 -17.90 -18.29
CA ILE A 122 18.74 -18.91 -17.67
C ILE A 122 18.58 -18.52 -16.20
N ILE A 123 17.34 -18.43 -15.72
CA ILE A 123 17.06 -17.91 -14.38
C ILE A 123 16.07 -18.79 -13.62
N ASP A 124 16.31 -18.96 -12.32
CA ASP A 124 15.39 -19.61 -11.40
C ASP A 124 14.22 -18.68 -11.08
N GLY A 125 13.05 -19.02 -11.62
CA GLY A 125 11.81 -18.28 -11.42
C GLY A 125 11.07 -18.58 -10.11
N MET A 126 11.64 -19.34 -9.16
CA MET A 126 10.99 -19.63 -7.87
C MET A 126 10.68 -18.37 -7.06
N GLU A 127 11.54 -17.35 -7.14
CA GLU A 127 11.37 -16.03 -6.53
C GLU A 127 11.30 -14.94 -7.62
N PRO A 128 10.14 -14.71 -8.25
CA PRO A 128 10.02 -13.90 -9.46
C PRO A 128 10.58 -12.48 -9.35
N THR A 129 10.35 -11.80 -8.23
CA THR A 129 10.86 -10.43 -8.01
C THR A 129 12.39 -10.40 -7.93
N SER A 130 13.00 -11.44 -7.36
CA SER A 130 14.47 -11.53 -7.30
C SER A 130 15.04 -11.91 -8.66
N ALA A 131 14.38 -12.83 -9.36
CA ALA A 131 14.75 -13.21 -10.71
C ALA A 131 14.69 -12.00 -11.67
N GLU A 132 13.60 -11.25 -11.66
CA GLU A 132 13.41 -10.08 -12.52
C GLU A 132 14.50 -9.02 -12.27
N ALA A 133 14.82 -8.71 -11.01
CA ALA A 133 15.90 -7.78 -10.67
C ALA A 133 17.27 -8.23 -11.21
N VAL A 134 17.60 -9.52 -11.09
CA VAL A 134 18.86 -10.08 -11.59
C VAL A 134 18.89 -10.09 -13.12
N LEU A 135 17.77 -10.45 -13.76
CA LEU A 135 17.63 -10.45 -15.22
C LEU A 135 17.80 -9.05 -15.80
N GLU A 136 17.13 -8.05 -15.21
CA GLU A 136 17.24 -6.65 -15.61
C GLU A 136 18.68 -6.13 -15.47
N ALA A 137 19.36 -6.44 -14.37
CA ALA A 137 20.75 -6.05 -14.14
C ALA A 137 21.68 -6.65 -15.20
N ILE A 138 21.62 -7.97 -15.41
CA ILE A 138 22.46 -8.65 -16.40
C ILE A 138 22.15 -8.14 -17.82
N TYR A 139 20.87 -7.95 -18.16
CA TYR A 139 20.46 -7.41 -19.45
C TYR A 139 21.00 -6.00 -19.68
N ALA A 140 20.90 -5.10 -18.70
CA ALA A 140 21.42 -3.74 -18.80
C ALA A 140 22.93 -3.72 -19.03
N ILE A 141 23.67 -4.55 -18.29
CA ILE A 141 25.14 -4.69 -18.44
C ILE A 141 25.50 -5.24 -19.82
N ALA A 142 24.78 -6.27 -20.29
CA ALA A 142 25.03 -6.88 -21.59
C ALA A 142 24.69 -5.93 -22.75
N ASP A 143 23.59 -5.17 -22.66
CA ASP A 143 23.20 -4.15 -23.64
C ASP A 143 24.24 -3.03 -23.72
N GLU A 144 24.64 -2.47 -22.57
CA GLU A 144 25.65 -1.41 -22.50
C GLU A 144 26.97 -1.85 -23.13
N HIS A 145 27.49 -3.03 -22.74
CA HIS A 145 28.74 -3.56 -23.29
C HIS A 145 28.64 -3.82 -24.79
N THR A 146 27.52 -4.39 -25.26
CA THR A 146 27.30 -4.63 -26.69
C THR A 146 27.28 -3.31 -27.49
N ARG A 147 26.68 -2.26 -26.94
CA ARG A 147 26.64 -0.92 -27.57
C ARG A 147 28.03 -0.27 -27.62
N GLU A 148 28.81 -0.38 -26.55
CA GLU A 148 30.19 0.11 -26.53
C GLU A 148 31.05 -0.56 -27.60
N MET A 149 30.98 -1.89 -27.68
CA MET A 149 31.75 -2.65 -28.66
C MET A 149 31.33 -2.34 -30.10
N ALA A 150 30.03 -2.21 -30.36
CA ALA A 150 29.52 -1.80 -31.68
C ALA A 150 30.01 -0.39 -32.08
N THR A 151 30.02 0.55 -31.13
CA THR A 151 30.53 1.92 -31.34
C THR A 151 32.04 1.93 -31.59
N ALA A 152 32.80 1.14 -30.82
CA ALA A 152 34.24 1.00 -30.99
C ALA A 152 34.61 0.46 -32.38
N LEU A 153 33.91 -0.58 -32.85
CA LEU A 153 34.12 -1.14 -34.18
C LEU A 153 33.87 -0.11 -35.29
N LEU A 154 32.77 0.63 -35.23
CA LEU A 154 32.46 1.67 -36.22
C LEU A 154 33.53 2.75 -36.28
N SER A 155 34.03 3.18 -35.12
CA SER A 155 35.08 4.20 -35.02
C SER A 155 36.38 3.73 -35.70
N GLN A 156 36.71 2.44 -35.60
CA GLN A 156 37.87 1.84 -36.27
C GLN A 156 37.69 1.73 -37.79
N LEU A 157 36.46 1.55 -38.26
CA LEU A 157 36.12 1.49 -39.70
C LEU A 157 35.99 2.87 -40.35
N GLY A 158 36.18 3.96 -39.61
CA GLY A 158 36.10 5.34 -40.12
C GLY A 158 34.69 5.74 -40.59
N GLN A 159 33.66 4.99 -40.18
CA GLN A 159 32.27 5.27 -40.48
C GLN A 159 31.62 6.07 -39.36
N SER A 160 30.75 7.01 -39.72
CA SER A 160 29.94 7.74 -38.75
C SER A 160 29.09 6.75 -37.94
N PRO A 161 28.92 6.95 -36.62
CA PRO A 161 28.00 6.17 -35.78
C PRO A 161 26.59 6.02 -36.37
N ASP A 162 26.17 6.98 -37.20
CA ASP A 162 24.88 7.03 -37.90
C ASP A 162 24.65 5.92 -38.95
N LEU A 163 25.68 5.16 -39.36
CA LEU A 163 25.56 4.11 -40.39
C LEU A 163 25.23 2.72 -39.82
N LEU A 164 25.28 2.55 -38.49
CA LEU A 164 24.59 1.42 -37.87
C LEU A 164 23.09 1.70 -37.92
N GLN A 165 22.43 1.11 -38.92
CA GLN A 165 21.04 0.68 -38.74
C GLN A 165 21.03 -0.47 -37.71
N LEU A 166 21.44 -0.18 -36.46
CA LEU A 166 21.01 -0.95 -35.30
C LEU A 166 19.48 -0.93 -35.39
N PRO A 167 18.81 -2.09 -35.52
CA PRO A 167 17.46 -2.15 -36.04
C PRO A 167 16.47 -1.20 -35.36
N ILE A 168 16.67 -0.85 -34.09
CA ILE A 168 15.94 0.21 -33.37
C ILE A 168 16.86 0.78 -32.28
N GLN A 169 17.17 2.08 -32.29
CA GLN A 169 17.69 2.76 -31.09
C GLN A 169 16.49 3.14 -30.21
N VAL A 170 16.30 2.39 -29.12
CA VAL A 170 15.24 2.68 -28.14
C VAL A 170 15.81 3.61 -27.08
N GLU A 171 15.51 4.90 -27.18
CA GLU A 171 15.71 5.84 -26.08
C GLU A 171 14.51 5.74 -25.13
N THR A 172 14.76 5.26 -23.92
CA THR A 172 13.72 5.10 -22.90
C THR A 172 13.77 6.29 -21.94
N GLU A 173 12.70 7.08 -21.91
CA GLU A 173 12.53 8.18 -20.95
C GLU A 173 11.39 7.84 -19.98
N THR A 174 11.67 7.90 -18.68
CA THR A 174 10.66 7.68 -17.63
C THR A 174 10.24 9.00 -17.00
N LEU A 175 8.97 9.37 -17.16
CA LEU A 175 8.48 10.73 -16.90
C LEU A 175 8.24 11.10 -15.43
N PHE A 176 7.81 10.15 -14.57
CA PHE A 176 7.31 10.49 -13.21
C PHE A 176 8.13 9.92 -12.06
N ASN A 177 8.80 8.78 -12.27
CA ASN A 177 9.70 8.13 -11.32
C ASN A 177 10.98 7.70 -12.07
N PRO A 178 11.83 8.65 -12.49
CA PRO A 178 12.96 8.38 -13.39
C PRO A 178 13.95 7.36 -12.81
N ASP A 179 14.11 7.37 -11.49
CA ASP A 179 14.98 6.43 -10.77
C ASP A 179 14.27 5.11 -10.40
N LEU A 180 13.02 4.92 -10.85
CA LEU A 180 12.18 3.74 -10.58
C LEU A 180 12.12 3.31 -9.10
N ARG A 181 12.27 4.28 -8.18
CA ARG A 181 12.32 4.03 -6.74
C ARG A 181 10.99 3.48 -6.25
N SER A 182 10.98 2.25 -5.73
CA SER A 182 9.77 1.59 -5.21
C SER A 182 9.10 2.41 -4.12
N VAL A 183 9.88 3.10 -3.27
CA VAL A 183 9.33 3.98 -2.22
C VAL A 183 8.41 5.04 -2.82
N VAL A 184 8.80 5.67 -3.93
CA VAL A 184 8.01 6.74 -4.58
C VAL A 184 6.67 6.20 -5.09
N ASP A 185 6.64 4.95 -5.55
CA ASP A 185 5.40 4.32 -6.03
C ASP A 185 4.47 3.87 -4.89
N PHE A 186 5.04 3.25 -3.85
CA PHE A 186 4.25 2.66 -2.77
C PHE A 186 3.80 3.67 -1.70
N TYR A 187 4.55 4.76 -1.48
CA TYR A 187 4.28 5.71 -0.40
C TYR A 187 2.84 6.25 -0.38
N PRO A 188 2.28 6.77 -1.50
CA PRO A 188 0.94 7.35 -1.49
C PRO A 188 -0.14 6.31 -1.19
N GLY A 189 0.07 5.07 -1.64
CA GLY A 189 -0.81 3.95 -1.38
C GLY A 189 -0.82 3.52 0.08
N LEU A 190 0.37 3.37 0.68
CA LEU A 190 0.54 3.03 2.09
C LEU A 190 -0.03 4.10 3.01
N MET A 191 -0.01 5.38 2.63
CA MET A 191 -0.70 6.42 3.40
C MET A 191 -2.19 6.09 3.56
N GLY A 192 -2.85 5.57 2.51
CA GLY A 192 -4.25 5.16 2.58
C GLY A 192 -4.50 4.09 3.65
N MET A 193 -3.59 3.12 3.76
CA MET A 193 -3.65 2.09 4.80
C MET A 193 -3.48 2.70 6.20
N MET A 194 -2.52 3.62 6.37
CA MET A 194 -2.26 4.27 7.66
C MET A 194 -3.45 5.11 8.15
N LEU A 195 -4.13 5.82 7.24
CA LEU A 195 -5.31 6.64 7.56
C LEU A 195 -6.56 5.82 7.94
N THR A 196 -6.49 4.48 7.91
CA THR A 196 -7.54 3.63 8.48
C THR A 196 -7.41 3.48 10.00
N LEU A 197 -6.24 3.74 10.59
CA LEU A 197 -5.98 3.52 12.02
C LEU A 197 -6.81 4.43 12.95
N PRO A 198 -7.02 5.73 12.66
CA PRO A 198 -7.96 6.55 13.42
C PRO A 198 -9.38 5.99 13.40
N ALA A 199 -9.82 5.42 12.27
CA ALA A 199 -11.12 4.79 12.14
C ALA A 199 -11.21 3.47 12.91
N LEU A 200 -10.18 2.64 12.86
CA LEU A 200 -10.04 1.44 13.71
C LEU A 200 -10.18 1.82 15.20
N ALA A 201 -9.49 2.87 15.65
CA ALA A 201 -9.57 3.32 17.03
C ALA A 201 -10.97 3.80 17.43
N LEU A 202 -11.69 4.48 16.53
CA LEU A 202 -13.09 4.85 16.73
C LEU A 202 -13.98 3.61 16.89
N ALA A 203 -13.82 2.60 16.02
CA ALA A 203 -14.59 1.36 16.09
C ALA A 203 -14.37 0.64 17.42
N LEU A 204 -13.13 0.57 17.89
CA LEU A 204 -12.77 -0.03 19.18
C LEU A 204 -13.31 0.76 20.37
N SER A 205 -13.23 2.09 20.33
CA SER A 205 -13.78 2.97 21.38
C SER A 205 -15.29 2.77 21.52
N LEU A 206 -16.02 2.72 20.40
CA LEU A 206 -17.46 2.48 20.42
C LEU A 206 -17.84 1.07 20.83
N ALA A 207 -17.10 0.05 20.37
CA ALA A 207 -17.33 -1.33 20.78
C ALA A 207 -17.09 -1.53 22.28
N ARG A 208 -16.03 -0.91 22.84
CA ARG A 208 -15.75 -0.89 24.28
C ARG A 208 -16.87 -0.24 25.07
N GLU A 209 -17.40 0.88 24.60
CA GLU A 209 -18.54 1.53 25.26
C GLU A 209 -19.85 0.71 25.16
N ALA A 210 -20.04 -0.02 24.07
CA ALA A 210 -21.17 -0.92 23.91
C ALA A 210 -21.05 -2.13 24.86
N GLU A 211 -19.86 -2.70 24.99
CA GLU A 211 -19.56 -3.82 25.88
C GLU A 211 -19.72 -3.44 27.36
N ASN A 212 -19.27 -2.24 27.74
CA ASN A 212 -19.38 -1.72 29.10
C ASN A 212 -20.77 -1.14 29.45
N GLY A 213 -21.72 -1.12 28.52
CA GLY A 213 -23.07 -0.56 28.71
C GLY A 213 -23.11 0.98 28.81
N THR A 214 -21.98 1.68 28.71
CA THR A 214 -21.94 3.14 28.76
C THR A 214 -22.57 3.79 27.54
N LEU A 215 -22.57 3.09 26.40
CA LEU A 215 -23.26 3.54 25.19
C LEU A 215 -24.77 3.71 25.42
N GLU A 216 -25.37 2.86 26.25
CA GLU A 216 -26.79 2.89 26.59
C GLU A 216 -27.13 4.14 27.43
N GLN A 217 -26.26 4.48 28.38
CA GLN A 217 -26.38 5.69 29.21
C GLN A 217 -26.21 6.96 28.37
N LEU A 218 -25.25 6.97 27.44
CA LEU A 218 -25.01 8.07 26.50
C LEU A 218 -26.21 8.32 25.58
N VAL A 219 -26.82 7.24 25.09
CA VAL A 219 -27.99 7.30 24.19
C VAL A 219 -29.28 7.69 24.93
N ALA A 220 -29.39 7.35 26.22
CA ALA A 220 -30.52 7.73 27.07
C ALA A 220 -30.43 9.20 27.56
N SER A 221 -29.27 9.84 27.43
CA SER A 221 -29.11 11.26 27.74
C SER A 221 -29.95 12.14 26.80
N PRO A 222 -30.37 13.35 27.21
CA PRO A 222 -31.17 14.26 26.37
C PRO A 222 -30.37 14.88 25.20
N VAL A 223 -29.23 14.29 24.82
CA VAL A 223 -28.35 14.75 23.75
C VAL A 223 -28.83 14.20 22.41
N ASN A 224 -28.78 15.03 21.37
CA ASN A 224 -29.11 14.60 20.02
C ASN A 224 -28.11 13.53 19.53
N LYS A 225 -28.60 12.35 19.15
CA LYS A 225 -27.80 11.21 18.66
C LYS A 225 -26.84 11.57 17.52
N ARG A 226 -27.21 12.47 16.61
CA ARG A 226 -26.29 12.93 15.53
C ARG A 226 -25.15 13.79 16.10
N ALA A 227 -25.44 14.69 17.03
CA ALA A 227 -24.41 15.49 17.69
C ALA A 227 -23.47 14.61 18.53
N LEU A 228 -23.99 13.52 19.11
CA LEU A 228 -23.17 12.52 19.81
C LEU A 228 -22.17 11.85 18.86
N LEU A 229 -22.66 11.30 17.73
CA LEU A 229 -21.80 10.64 16.75
C LEU A 229 -20.77 11.60 16.16
N ILE A 230 -21.18 12.78 15.70
CA ILE A 230 -20.28 13.78 15.13
C ILE A 230 -19.25 14.24 16.16
N GLY A 231 -19.69 14.51 17.40
CA GLY A 231 -18.80 14.91 18.48
C GLY A 231 -17.75 13.84 18.79
N LYS A 232 -18.07 12.55 18.62
CA LYS A 232 -17.12 11.46 18.83
C LYS A 232 -16.21 11.20 17.63
N MET A 233 -16.71 11.39 16.41
CA MET A 233 -15.91 11.25 15.17
C MET A 233 -14.90 12.37 14.99
N LEU A 234 -15.26 13.60 15.35
CA LEU A 234 -14.46 14.80 15.06
C LEU A 234 -13.00 14.72 15.57
N PRO A 235 -12.71 14.25 16.80
CA PRO A 235 -11.34 14.04 17.26
C PRO A 235 -10.55 13.08 16.37
N TYR A 236 -11.11 11.92 16.02
CA TYR A 236 -10.43 10.94 15.16
C TYR A 236 -10.21 11.49 13.76
N LEU A 237 -11.13 12.32 13.24
CA LEU A 237 -10.93 13.03 11.98
C LEU A 237 -9.78 14.03 12.07
N VAL A 238 -9.68 14.79 13.18
CA VAL A 238 -8.56 15.73 13.42
C VAL A 238 -7.23 14.99 13.50
N PHE A 239 -7.18 13.86 14.21
CA PHE A 239 -5.96 13.04 14.28
C PHE A 239 -5.61 12.42 12.92
N GLY A 240 -6.58 11.92 12.16
CA GLY A 240 -6.33 11.41 10.81
C GLY A 240 -5.78 12.51 9.89
N MET A 241 -6.30 13.74 9.98
CA MET A 241 -5.73 14.88 9.26
C MET A 241 -4.33 15.29 9.75
N LEU A 242 -4.07 15.14 11.06
CA LEU A 242 -2.73 15.34 11.62
C LEU A 242 -1.75 14.30 11.06
N ASP A 243 -2.17 13.03 10.97
CA ASP A 243 -1.36 11.96 10.39
C ASP A 243 -1.03 12.23 8.93
N VAL A 244 -1.95 12.80 8.13
CA VAL A 244 -1.65 13.22 6.75
C VAL A 244 -0.45 14.15 6.73
N ILE A 245 -0.42 15.17 7.60
CA ILE A 245 0.68 16.13 7.68
C ILE A 245 1.97 15.46 8.17
N ILE A 246 1.88 14.64 9.22
CA ILE A 246 3.05 13.94 9.78
C ILE A 246 3.66 13.00 8.73
N LEU A 247 2.83 12.22 8.04
CA LEU A 247 3.29 11.28 7.02
C LEU A 247 3.85 12.03 5.80
N LEU A 248 3.28 13.15 5.37
CA LEU A 248 3.90 13.98 4.34
C LEU A 248 5.30 14.46 4.74
N ILE A 249 5.47 14.91 6.00
CA ILE A 249 6.76 15.34 6.53
C ILE A 249 7.74 14.17 6.59
N VAL A 250 7.31 13.01 7.08
CA VAL A 250 8.14 11.80 7.16
C VAL A 250 8.56 11.34 5.76
N GLY A 251 7.65 11.30 4.79
CA GLY A 251 7.94 10.92 3.41
C GLY A 251 8.96 11.84 2.77
N ARG A 252 8.82 13.15 2.98
CA ARG A 252 9.77 14.13 2.46
C ARG A 252 11.14 14.06 3.15
N LEU A 253 11.19 13.98 4.47
CA LEU A 253 12.45 14.08 5.23
C LEU A 253 13.21 12.76 5.34
N ALA A 254 12.51 11.63 5.48
CA ALA A 254 13.16 10.32 5.67
C ALA A 254 13.44 9.60 4.36
N TYR A 255 12.63 9.84 3.32
CA TYR A 255 12.68 9.08 2.08
C TYR A 255 12.72 9.93 0.80
N ASP A 256 12.78 11.27 0.92
CA ASP A 256 12.82 12.18 -0.23
C ASP A 256 11.69 11.94 -1.25
N VAL A 257 10.50 11.54 -0.76
CA VAL A 257 9.35 11.28 -1.64
C VAL A 257 8.85 12.61 -2.22
N PRO A 258 8.69 12.73 -3.55
CA PRO A 258 8.19 13.94 -4.18
C PRO A 258 6.69 14.11 -3.90
N PHE A 259 6.28 15.33 -3.60
CA PHE A 259 4.88 15.74 -3.61
C PHE A 259 4.73 16.92 -4.57
N ARG A 260 4.18 16.66 -5.76
CA ARG A 260 4.09 17.64 -6.86
C ARG A 260 2.74 18.34 -6.95
N GLY A 261 1.73 17.82 -6.27
CA GLY A 261 0.35 18.32 -6.33
C GLY A 261 0.07 19.51 -5.40
N SER A 262 -1.20 19.90 -5.37
CA SER A 262 -1.71 20.97 -4.50
C SER A 262 -2.02 20.44 -3.11
N LEU A 263 -1.35 20.97 -2.08
CA LEU A 263 -1.58 20.55 -0.68
C LEU A 263 -3.04 20.73 -0.23
N PRO A 264 -3.72 21.88 -0.47
CA PRO A 264 -5.13 22.03 -0.10
C PRO A 264 -6.06 20.99 -0.75
N GLU A 265 -5.81 20.66 -2.02
CA GLU A 265 -6.58 19.63 -2.72
C GLU A 265 -6.33 18.24 -2.11
N TYR A 266 -5.09 17.94 -1.77
CA TYR A 266 -4.74 16.67 -1.15
C TYR A 266 -5.35 16.53 0.24
N LEU A 267 -5.36 17.60 1.03
CA LEU A 267 -6.04 17.64 2.32
C LEU A 267 -7.55 17.43 2.17
N LEU A 268 -8.18 17.95 1.12
CA LEU A 268 -9.59 17.68 0.84
C LEU A 268 -9.85 16.21 0.49
N VAL A 269 -9.01 15.61 -0.36
CA VAL A 269 -9.08 14.18 -0.71
C VAL A 269 -8.90 13.31 0.54
N ALA A 270 -7.89 13.61 1.36
CA ALA A 270 -7.62 12.88 2.59
C ALA A 270 -8.74 13.06 3.63
N LEU A 271 -9.36 14.24 3.70
CA LEU A 271 -10.52 14.50 4.55
C LEU A 271 -11.70 13.61 4.16
N LEU A 272 -12.04 13.54 2.87
CA LEU A 272 -13.13 12.69 2.36
C LEU A 272 -12.85 11.21 2.62
N PHE A 273 -11.61 10.77 2.41
CA PHE A 273 -11.22 9.39 2.68
C PHE A 273 -11.31 9.05 4.17
N ASN A 274 -10.83 9.93 5.05
CA ASN A 274 -11.01 9.75 6.50
C ASN A 274 -12.49 9.69 6.87
N MET A 275 -13.34 10.56 6.31
CA MET A 275 -14.78 10.52 6.54
C MET A 275 -15.40 9.18 6.13
N ALA A 276 -15.01 8.63 4.98
CA ALA A 276 -15.45 7.30 4.53
C ALA A 276 -15.04 6.21 5.53
N ASN A 277 -13.77 6.21 5.96
CA ASN A 277 -13.26 5.25 6.94
C ASN A 277 -13.98 5.34 8.29
N LEU A 278 -14.27 6.56 8.78
CA LEU A 278 -15.06 6.75 10.00
C LEU A 278 -16.49 6.21 9.84
N GLY A 279 -17.10 6.35 8.65
CA GLY A 279 -18.37 5.71 8.33
C GLY A 279 -18.32 4.18 8.46
N VAL A 280 -17.30 3.54 7.89
CA VAL A 280 -17.06 2.09 8.04
C VAL A 280 -16.86 1.70 9.51
N ALA A 281 -16.07 2.47 10.26
CA ALA A 281 -15.83 2.24 11.68
C ALA A 281 -17.13 2.27 12.50
N LEU A 282 -18.02 3.22 12.20
CA LEU A 282 -19.34 3.27 12.81
C LEU A 282 -20.18 2.05 12.47
N LEU A 283 -20.15 1.57 11.21
CA LEU A 283 -20.88 0.35 10.82
C LEU A 283 -20.39 -0.86 11.60
N ILE A 284 -19.06 -1.03 11.74
CA ILE A 284 -18.47 -2.11 12.52
C ILE A 284 -18.94 -2.03 13.99
N ALA A 285 -18.84 -0.85 14.60
CA ALA A 285 -19.25 -0.63 15.97
C ALA A 285 -20.75 -0.87 16.21
N VAL A 286 -21.58 -0.64 15.19
CA VAL A 286 -23.00 -0.97 15.25
C VAL A 286 -23.21 -2.46 15.18
N LEU A 287 -22.49 -3.20 14.34
CA LEU A 287 -22.70 -4.63 14.11
C LEU A 287 -22.18 -5.48 15.27
N VAL A 288 -21.07 -5.09 15.87
CA VAL A 288 -20.33 -5.88 16.84
C VAL A 288 -20.54 -5.38 18.28
N ARG A 289 -20.65 -6.29 19.25
CA ARG A 289 -20.88 -5.95 20.67
C ARG A 289 -19.67 -6.14 21.60
N SER A 290 -18.65 -6.87 21.16
CA SER A 290 -17.41 -7.10 21.92
C SER A 290 -16.26 -6.36 21.27
N GLN A 291 -15.42 -5.70 22.06
CA GLN A 291 -14.23 -5.01 21.59
C GLN A 291 -13.27 -5.95 20.86
N GLN A 292 -13.11 -7.20 21.34
CA GLN A 292 -12.22 -8.18 20.70
C GLN A 292 -12.74 -8.58 19.31
N VAL A 293 -14.04 -8.83 19.18
CA VAL A 293 -14.65 -9.13 17.87
C VAL A 293 -14.57 -7.91 16.95
N ALA A 294 -14.74 -6.69 17.50
CA ALA A 294 -14.66 -5.46 16.71
C ALA A 294 -13.23 -5.25 16.17
N MET A 295 -12.22 -5.59 16.96
CA MET A 295 -10.81 -5.58 16.52
C MET A 295 -10.58 -6.52 15.34
N ILE A 296 -11.02 -7.79 15.43
CA ILE A 296 -10.84 -8.77 14.36
C ILE A 296 -11.58 -8.32 13.09
N VAL A 297 -12.84 -7.89 13.22
CA VAL A 297 -13.64 -7.43 12.08
C VAL A 297 -13.02 -6.17 11.46
N ALA A 298 -12.55 -5.23 12.28
CA ALA A 298 -11.95 -4.00 11.77
C ALA A 298 -10.61 -4.25 11.08
N ILE A 299 -9.76 -5.15 11.59
CA ILE A 299 -8.55 -5.59 10.87
C ILE A 299 -8.95 -6.21 9.53
N LEU A 300 -9.92 -7.13 9.53
CA LEU A 300 -10.36 -7.77 8.28
C LEU A 300 -10.90 -6.74 7.29
N VAL A 301 -11.72 -5.78 7.73
CA VAL A 301 -12.37 -4.80 6.84
C VAL A 301 -11.42 -3.69 6.38
N PHE A 302 -10.52 -3.20 7.23
CA PHE A 302 -9.63 -2.08 6.90
C PHE A 302 -8.30 -2.51 6.28
N PHE A 303 -7.76 -3.68 6.66
CA PHE A 303 -6.41 -4.09 6.28
C PHE A 303 -6.37 -5.16 5.21
N VAL A 304 -7.36 -6.05 5.11
CA VAL A 304 -7.25 -7.18 4.17
C VAL A 304 -7.74 -6.81 2.76
N PRO A 305 -9.05 -6.66 2.47
CA PRO A 305 -9.48 -6.28 1.12
C PRO A 305 -8.93 -4.93 0.67
N PRO A 306 -9.01 -3.82 1.46
CA PRO A 306 -8.55 -2.53 0.98
C PRO A 306 -7.06 -2.49 0.64
N PHE A 307 -6.21 -3.26 1.30
CA PHE A 307 -4.78 -3.28 1.01
C PHE A 307 -4.50 -3.88 -0.37
N PHE A 308 -5.04 -5.06 -0.64
CA PHE A 308 -4.85 -5.75 -1.92
C PHE A 308 -5.65 -5.11 -3.06
N LEU A 309 -6.88 -4.68 -2.78
CA LEU A 309 -7.79 -4.14 -3.79
C LEU A 309 -7.62 -2.64 -4.03
N SER A 310 -6.78 -1.92 -3.27
CA SER A 310 -6.60 -0.45 -3.40
C SER A 310 -6.06 0.04 -4.75
N GLY A 311 -5.59 -0.84 -5.63
CA GLY A 311 -4.82 -0.45 -6.81
C GLY A 311 -3.32 -0.25 -6.53
N LEU A 312 -2.85 -0.55 -5.31
CA LEU A 312 -1.44 -0.40 -4.92
C LEU A 312 -0.55 -1.50 -5.51
N PHE A 313 -0.93 -2.77 -5.30
CA PHE A 313 -0.18 -3.93 -5.79
C PHE A 313 -0.68 -4.41 -7.15
N PHE A 314 -1.98 -4.24 -7.39
CA PHE A 314 -2.63 -4.73 -8.58
C PHE A 314 -3.31 -3.58 -9.31
N PRO A 315 -2.86 -3.23 -10.52
CA PRO A 315 -3.49 -2.17 -11.31
C PRO A 315 -4.97 -2.48 -11.52
N ALA A 316 -5.86 -1.54 -11.17
CA ALA A 316 -7.30 -1.75 -11.28
C ALA A 316 -7.73 -2.08 -12.72
N ASP A 317 -7.11 -1.44 -13.71
CA ASP A 317 -7.45 -1.64 -15.13
C ASP A 317 -7.05 -3.03 -15.68
N ALA A 318 -6.09 -3.71 -15.02
CA ALA A 318 -5.65 -5.04 -15.40
C ALA A 318 -6.55 -6.16 -14.87
N MET A 319 -7.48 -5.83 -13.95
CA MET A 319 -8.35 -6.81 -13.31
C MET A 319 -9.57 -7.17 -14.17
N PRO A 320 -10.14 -8.38 -14.05
CA PRO A 320 -11.41 -8.73 -14.68
C PRO A 320 -12.53 -7.78 -14.25
N PHE A 321 -13.50 -7.52 -15.13
CA PHE A 321 -14.59 -6.55 -14.89
C PHE A 321 -15.32 -6.72 -13.56
N LEU A 322 -15.58 -7.97 -13.13
CA LEU A 322 -16.25 -8.24 -11.85
C LEU A 322 -15.41 -7.77 -10.64
N VAL A 323 -14.09 -7.95 -10.71
CA VAL A 323 -13.16 -7.51 -9.67
C VAL A 323 -13.03 -5.98 -9.69
N GLN A 324 -13.00 -5.36 -10.88
CA GLN A 324 -13.02 -3.90 -11.00
C GLN A 324 -14.26 -3.28 -10.34
N LEU A 325 -15.43 -3.91 -10.50
CA LEU A 325 -16.67 -3.46 -9.88
C LEU A 325 -16.61 -3.57 -8.36
N GLU A 326 -16.03 -4.65 -7.84
CA GLU A 326 -15.79 -4.81 -6.40
C GLU A 326 -14.81 -3.76 -5.89
N MET A 327 -13.68 -3.55 -6.55
CA MET A 327 -12.68 -2.53 -6.23
C MET A 327 -13.31 -1.13 -6.16
N ALA A 328 -14.15 -0.77 -7.13
CA ALA A 328 -14.83 0.53 -7.19
C ALA A 328 -15.77 0.80 -5.99
N SER A 329 -16.12 -0.21 -5.19
CA SER A 329 -16.90 -0.02 -3.96
C SER A 329 -16.05 0.43 -2.76
N PHE A 330 -14.72 0.29 -2.85
CA PHE A 330 -13.81 0.61 -1.75
C PHE A 330 -13.28 2.05 -1.85
N PRO A 331 -13.42 2.86 -0.79
CA PRO A 331 -12.89 4.23 -0.76
C PRO A 331 -11.37 4.28 -0.98
N SER A 332 -10.64 3.22 -0.60
CA SER A 332 -9.19 3.13 -0.75
C SER A 332 -8.76 3.19 -2.21
N VAL A 333 -9.52 2.60 -3.13
CA VAL A 333 -9.20 2.58 -4.56
C VAL A 333 -9.14 3.97 -5.14
N HIS A 334 -10.18 4.75 -4.89
CA HIS A 334 -10.25 6.13 -5.37
C HIS A 334 -9.25 7.05 -4.68
N TYR A 335 -9.02 6.84 -3.38
CA TYR A 335 -8.01 7.59 -2.64
C TYR A 335 -6.60 7.30 -3.18
N VAL A 336 -6.21 6.03 -3.37
CA VAL A 336 -4.88 5.67 -3.84
C VAL A 336 -4.65 6.17 -5.26
N ALA A 337 -5.64 6.07 -6.15
CA ALA A 337 -5.55 6.63 -7.50
C ALA A 337 -5.29 8.14 -7.48
N LEU A 338 -6.04 8.90 -6.67
CA LEU A 338 -5.83 10.35 -6.50
C LEU A 338 -4.48 10.66 -5.87
N ALA A 339 -4.09 9.94 -4.81
CA ALA A 339 -2.84 10.16 -4.09
C ALA A 339 -1.63 9.90 -5.00
N LYS A 340 -1.58 8.77 -5.72
CA LYS A 340 -0.48 8.48 -6.67
C LYS A 340 -0.38 9.57 -7.74
N ALA A 341 -1.51 9.98 -8.33
CA ALA A 341 -1.53 11.04 -9.34
C ALA A 341 -0.99 12.38 -8.79
N MET A 342 -1.42 12.80 -7.59
CA MET A 342 -0.96 14.04 -6.97
C MET A 342 0.50 14.01 -6.53
N PHE A 343 1.02 12.87 -6.07
CA PHE A 343 2.42 12.72 -5.69
C PHE A 343 3.35 12.70 -6.91
N LEU A 344 3.05 11.82 -7.87
CA LEU A 344 3.94 11.52 -8.99
C LEU A 344 3.75 12.46 -10.18
N GLN A 345 2.51 12.78 -10.56
CA GLN A 345 2.22 13.59 -11.75
C GLN A 345 1.98 15.07 -11.42
N GLY A 346 1.65 15.37 -10.15
CA GLY A 346 1.27 16.72 -9.75
C GLY A 346 -0.10 17.15 -10.28
N THR A 347 -0.96 16.19 -10.61
CA THR A 347 -2.30 16.43 -11.15
C THR A 347 -3.22 17.10 -10.13
N HIS A 348 -4.22 17.82 -10.63
CA HIS A 348 -5.24 18.45 -9.81
C HIS A 348 -6.51 17.60 -9.77
N ILE A 349 -7.38 17.84 -8.78
CA ILE A 349 -8.68 17.14 -8.63
C ILE A 349 -9.52 17.20 -9.91
N ARG A 350 -9.45 18.34 -10.64
CA ARG A 350 -10.18 18.55 -11.89
C ARG A 350 -9.82 17.54 -12.99
N ASP A 351 -8.61 16.97 -12.93
CA ASP A 351 -8.11 16.03 -13.92
C ASP A 351 -8.51 14.58 -13.57
N LEU A 352 -8.91 14.32 -12.31
CA LEU A 352 -9.35 13.02 -11.81
C LEU A 352 -10.75 13.08 -11.16
N LEU A 353 -11.67 13.79 -11.81
CA LEU A 353 -13.03 14.01 -11.27
C LEU A 353 -13.79 12.72 -11.00
N PHE A 354 -13.59 11.68 -11.80
CA PHE A 354 -14.28 10.40 -11.61
C PHE A 354 -13.97 9.80 -10.22
N ASN A 355 -12.69 9.64 -9.89
CA ASN A 355 -12.26 9.13 -8.58
C ASN A 355 -12.69 10.06 -7.45
N PHE A 356 -12.56 11.37 -7.64
CA PHE A 356 -12.96 12.34 -6.63
C PHE A 356 -14.46 12.31 -6.32
N ILE A 357 -15.30 12.24 -7.36
CA ILE A 357 -16.77 12.18 -7.21
C ILE A 357 -17.17 10.89 -6.51
N ILE A 358 -16.63 9.73 -6.92
CA ILE A 358 -16.98 8.46 -6.27
C ILE A 358 -16.53 8.45 -4.81
N LEU A 359 -15.29 8.90 -4.51
CA LEU A 359 -14.82 9.01 -3.14
C LEU A 359 -15.73 9.92 -2.30
N THR A 360 -16.19 11.04 -2.88
CA THR A 360 -17.14 11.95 -2.23
C THR A 360 -18.45 11.23 -1.93
N ILE A 361 -19.03 10.55 -2.93
CA ILE A 361 -20.28 9.78 -2.77
C ILE A 361 -20.12 8.74 -1.66
N LEU A 362 -19.08 7.92 -1.71
CA LEU A 362 -18.80 6.89 -0.71
C LEU A 362 -18.64 7.47 0.69
N ALA A 363 -17.93 8.59 0.83
CA ALA A 363 -17.73 9.26 2.12
C ALA A 363 -19.06 9.67 2.77
N PHE A 364 -19.95 10.29 2.00
CA PHE A 364 -21.26 10.71 2.50
C PHE A 364 -22.23 9.53 2.67
N GLU A 365 -22.24 8.59 1.74
CA GLU A 365 -23.09 7.40 1.78
C GLU A 365 -22.79 6.55 3.02
N LEU A 366 -21.52 6.19 3.25
CA LEU A 366 -21.12 5.37 4.40
C LEU A 366 -21.47 6.05 5.72
N LEU A 367 -21.28 7.37 5.84
CA LEU A 367 -21.65 8.13 7.03
C LEU A 367 -23.17 8.18 7.25
N GLU A 368 -23.96 8.43 6.21
CA GLU A 368 -25.41 8.50 6.32
C GLU A 368 -26.03 7.12 6.60
N VAL A 369 -25.55 6.07 5.94
CA VAL A 369 -25.97 4.68 6.21
C VAL A 369 -25.63 4.31 7.65
N ALA A 370 -24.41 4.60 8.12
CA ALA A 370 -24.02 4.36 9.51
C ALA A 370 -24.91 5.12 10.50
N ALA A 371 -25.14 6.41 10.26
CA ALA A 371 -26.01 7.23 11.11
C ALA A 371 -27.46 6.73 11.13
N PHE A 372 -27.96 6.24 10.00
CA PHE A 372 -29.30 5.67 9.88
C PHE A 372 -29.44 4.35 10.64
N ILE A 373 -28.49 3.42 10.48
CA ILE A 373 -28.52 2.13 11.18
C ILE A 373 -28.33 2.33 12.69
N PHE A 374 -27.42 3.22 13.11
CA PHE A 374 -27.23 3.56 14.52
C PHE A 374 -28.52 4.06 15.16
N ARG A 375 -29.28 4.92 14.46
CA ARG A 375 -30.61 5.38 14.92
C ARG A 375 -31.59 4.23 15.09
N LYS A 376 -31.67 3.30 14.12
CA LYS A 376 -32.62 2.16 14.14
C LYS A 376 -32.27 1.10 15.19
N LYS A 377 -31.00 0.72 15.34
CA LYS A 377 -30.60 -0.36 16.26
C LYS A 377 -30.88 -0.01 17.73
N ILE A 378 -30.75 1.26 18.09
CA ILE A 378 -31.16 1.81 19.38
C ILE A 378 -32.68 1.65 19.61
N ILE A 379 -33.50 1.71 18.57
CA ILE A 379 -34.96 1.62 18.67
C ILE A 379 -35.44 0.15 18.73
N LEU A 380 -34.80 -0.75 17.98
CA LEU A 380 -35.28 -2.14 17.79
C LEU A 380 -34.79 -3.16 18.83
N THR A 381 -33.61 -3.00 19.42
CA THR A 381 -33.09 -3.98 20.40
C THR A 381 -33.52 -3.71 21.84
N TRP A 382 -34.27 -2.63 22.08
CA TRP A 382 -34.56 -2.11 23.41
C TRP A 382 -35.92 -2.48 24.05
N PRO A 383 -37.00 -2.85 23.32
CA PRO A 383 -38.29 -3.16 23.97
C PRO A 383 -38.33 -4.47 24.76
N TRP A 384 -37.52 -5.47 24.40
CA TRP A 384 -37.72 -6.86 24.86
C TRP A 384 -36.99 -7.23 26.16
N ARG A 385 -36.07 -6.39 26.67
CA ARG A 385 -35.33 -6.68 27.92
C ARG A 385 -35.99 -6.15 29.19
N ARG A 386 -37.02 -5.28 29.11
CA ARG A 386 -37.79 -4.86 30.30
C ARG A 386 -38.64 -5.98 30.91
N GLN A 387 -38.97 -7.03 30.17
CA GLN A 387 -39.83 -8.11 30.69
C GLN A 387 -39.07 -9.23 31.42
N ARG A 388 -37.76 -9.40 31.21
CA ARG A 388 -37.01 -10.51 31.84
C ARG A 388 -36.54 -10.25 33.28
N VAL A 389 -36.57 -8.99 33.75
CA VAL A 389 -36.29 -8.67 35.16
C VAL A 389 -37.56 -8.67 36.00
N ALA A 390 -38.74 -8.59 35.38
CA ALA A 390 -40.04 -8.59 36.09
C ALA A 390 -40.68 -9.99 36.22
N LEU A 391 -40.08 -11.03 35.66
CA LEU A 391 -40.61 -12.40 35.64
C LEU A 391 -39.59 -13.43 36.15
N SER A 392 -38.83 -13.07 37.19
CA SER A 392 -38.18 -14.09 38.04
C SER A 392 -39.26 -14.72 38.94
N PRO A 393 -39.48 -16.05 38.92
CA PRO A 393 -40.43 -16.72 39.81
C PRO A 393 -40.04 -16.68 41.30
N ASP A 394 -38.83 -16.24 41.65
CA ASP A 394 -38.29 -16.37 43.01
C ASP A 394 -38.80 -15.32 44.02
N GLY A 395 -39.64 -14.38 43.59
CA GLY A 395 -40.21 -13.34 44.47
C GLY A 395 -41.45 -13.75 45.27
N ALA A 396 -42.02 -14.94 45.03
CA ALA A 396 -43.37 -15.29 45.51
C ALA A 396 -43.45 -16.48 46.50
N GLN A 397 -42.34 -17.00 47.02
CA GLN A 397 -42.36 -18.15 47.96
C GLN A 397 -41.80 -17.88 49.36
N GLY A 398 -41.56 -16.63 49.74
CA GLY A 398 -40.96 -16.29 51.04
C GLY A 398 -41.89 -15.50 51.97
N ARG A 399 -43.12 -15.96 52.25
CA ARG A 399 -43.98 -15.42 53.33
C ARG A 399 -45.21 -16.30 53.60
N ALA A 400 -45.01 -17.51 54.13
CA ALA A 400 -46.08 -18.27 54.80
C ALA A 400 -45.48 -19.44 55.62
N SER A 401 -44.75 -19.15 56.70
CA SER A 401 -44.58 -20.05 57.86
C SER A 401 -43.64 -19.46 58.91
N SER A 402 -44.23 -18.79 59.91
CA SER A 402 -43.89 -18.78 61.35
C SER A 402 -44.51 -17.57 62.02
#